data_AF-A0A0M8Y4P6-F1
#
_entry.id   AF-A0A0M8Y4P6-F1
#
_cell.length_a   1.000
_cell.length_b   1.000
_cell.length_c   1.000
_cell.angle_alpha   90.00
_cell.angle_beta   90.00
_cell.angle_gamma   90.00
#
_symmetry.space_group_name_H-M   'P 1'
#
loop_
_entity.id
_entity.type
_entity.pdbx_description
1 polymer ?
#
loop_
_entity_poly.entity_id
_entity_poly.type
_entity_poly.pdbx_seq_one_letter_code
_entity_poly.pdbx_strand_id
1 'polypeptide(L)'
;MPLPVSARTSSALALAAGLVVTAFAPAVQAVPALPDAPAPAPTAVTTAPAAPDISLTDVKAHLTRFAKIAADNGGNRAHGRTGYKASIDFVKAKLDAAGYTTSL
;
A
#
# COMPACT_ATOMS: atom_id res chain seq x y z
N MET A 1 52.64 -3.00 -1.99
CA MET A 1 52.38 -3.78 -3.21
C MET A 1 50.97 -3.44 -3.71
N PRO A 2 50.81 -2.58 -4.72
CA PRO A 2 49.50 -2.29 -5.32
C PRO A 2 49.15 -3.37 -6.34
N LEU A 3 47.95 -3.95 -6.24
CA LEU A 3 47.41 -4.84 -7.28
C LEU A 3 46.52 -4.03 -8.26
N PRO A 4 46.61 -4.31 -9.57
CA PRO A 4 45.98 -3.53 -10.63
C PRO A 4 44.49 -3.80 -10.87
N VAL A 5 43.86 -2.80 -11.50
CA VAL A 5 42.50 -2.71 -12.06
C VAL A 5 42.11 -3.90 -12.94
N SER A 6 40.85 -4.33 -12.87
CA SER A 6 40.15 -4.94 -14.00
C SER A 6 38.65 -4.67 -13.95
N ALA A 7 38.22 -3.72 -14.77
CA ALA A 7 36.83 -3.55 -15.18
C ALA A 7 36.40 -4.71 -16.09
N ARG A 8 35.19 -5.24 -15.89
CA ARG A 8 34.49 -6.15 -16.83
C ARG A 8 32.98 -5.98 -16.61
N THR A 9 32.33 -5.09 -17.37
CA THR A 9 31.61 -5.33 -18.64
C THR A 9 30.27 -6.06 -18.49
N SER A 10 29.24 -5.35 -18.96
CA SER A 10 27.82 -5.65 -19.06
C SER A 10 27.48 -6.91 -19.87
N SER A 11 26.37 -7.55 -19.51
CA SER A 11 25.69 -8.55 -20.35
C SER A 11 24.17 -8.37 -20.26
N ALA A 12 23.60 -7.62 -21.21
CA ALA A 12 22.17 -7.65 -21.50
C ALA A 12 21.92 -8.82 -22.47
N LEU A 13 21.03 -9.74 -22.11
CA LEU A 13 20.57 -10.79 -23.03
C LEU A 13 19.12 -10.50 -23.41
N ALA A 14 18.96 -9.91 -24.59
CA ALA A 14 17.70 -9.84 -25.30
C ALA A 14 17.42 -11.21 -25.93
N LEU A 15 16.23 -11.77 -25.67
CA LEU A 15 15.66 -12.86 -26.46
C LEU A 15 14.38 -12.35 -27.13
N ALA A 16 14.45 -12.24 -28.46
CA ALA A 16 13.33 -12.00 -29.34
C ALA A 16 12.88 -13.33 -29.97
N ALA A 17 11.56 -13.54 -30.12
CA ALA A 17 10.88 -14.12 -31.30
C ALA A 17 9.52 -14.77 -30.95
N GLY A 18 8.52 -14.55 -31.82
CA GLY A 18 7.26 -15.31 -31.90
C GLY A 18 6.01 -14.43 -31.73
N LEU A 19 5.62 -13.63 -32.73
CA LEU A 19 4.71 -13.99 -33.83
C LEU A 19 3.40 -14.68 -33.36
N VAL A 20 2.31 -13.93 -33.34
CA VAL A 20 1.01 -14.19 -34.00
C VAL A 20 0.06 -13.06 -33.56
N VAL A 21 -0.17 -12.09 -34.45
CA VAL A 21 -1.27 -11.13 -34.33
C VAL A 21 -2.51 -11.84 -34.87
N THR A 22 -3.38 -12.31 -34.00
CA THR A 22 -4.72 -12.75 -34.39
C THR A 22 -5.53 -11.51 -34.76
N ALA A 23 -5.93 -11.44 -36.03
CA ALA A 23 -6.83 -10.42 -36.55
C ALA A 23 -8.18 -10.48 -35.79
N PHE A 24 -8.47 -9.44 -35.01
CA PHE A 24 -9.77 -9.28 -34.36
C PHE A 24 -10.69 -8.53 -35.33
N ALA A 25 -11.59 -9.24 -36.00
CA ALA A 25 -12.66 -8.63 -36.79
C ALA A 25 -13.69 -7.98 -35.84
N PRO A 26 -14.09 -6.71 -36.01
CA PRO A 26 -15.19 -6.15 -35.23
C PRO A 26 -16.51 -6.64 -35.85
N ALA A 27 -17.15 -7.61 -35.20
CA ALA A 27 -18.56 -7.88 -35.42
C ALA A 27 -19.36 -6.70 -34.86
N VAL A 28 -19.80 -5.78 -35.72
CA VAL A 28 -20.77 -4.74 -35.36
C VAL A 28 -22.11 -5.43 -35.11
N GLN A 29 -22.42 -5.67 -33.84
CA GLN A 29 -23.77 -6.06 -33.43
C GLN A 29 -24.64 -4.80 -33.38
N ALA A 30 -25.68 -4.76 -34.21
CA ALA A 30 -26.72 -3.75 -34.12
C ALA A 30 -27.50 -3.92 -32.81
N VAL A 31 -27.49 -2.89 -31.96
CA VAL A 31 -28.25 -2.86 -30.71
C VAL A 31 -29.68 -2.36 -31.03
N PRO A 32 -30.74 -3.11 -30.70
CA PRO A 32 -32.11 -2.60 -30.83
C PRO A 32 -32.33 -1.46 -29.83
N ALA A 33 -32.94 -0.36 -30.29
CA ALA A 33 -33.27 0.79 -29.45
C ALA A 33 -34.29 0.39 -28.37
N LEU A 34 -33.91 0.54 -27.10
CA LEU A 34 -34.85 0.46 -25.98
C LEU A 34 -35.73 1.73 -25.93
N PRO A 35 -37.00 1.61 -25.50
CA PRO A 35 -37.86 2.76 -25.27
C PRO A 35 -37.33 3.66 -24.12
N ASP A 36 -37.55 4.97 -24.28
CA ASP A 36 -37.19 6.04 -23.34
C ASP A 36 -37.68 5.73 -21.91
N ALA A 37 -36.74 5.45 -21.00
CA ALA A 37 -37.01 5.30 -19.57
C ALA A 37 -37.10 6.69 -18.91
N PRO A 38 -38.03 6.91 -17.95
CA PRO A 38 -38.14 8.18 -17.24
C PRO A 38 -36.82 8.55 -16.54
N ALA A 39 -36.39 9.81 -16.70
CA ALA A 39 -35.18 10.31 -16.08
C ALA A 39 -35.25 10.17 -14.54
N PRO A 40 -34.25 9.57 -13.88
CA PRO A 40 -34.22 9.49 -12.42
C PRO A 40 -34.14 10.89 -11.82
N ALA A 41 -34.97 11.16 -10.80
CA ALA A 41 -34.93 12.41 -10.05
C ALA A 41 -33.52 12.64 -9.46
N PRO A 42 -33.04 13.89 -9.37
CA PRO A 42 -31.73 14.19 -8.81
C PRO A 42 -31.70 13.73 -7.35
N THR A 43 -30.88 12.73 -7.09
CA THR A 43 -30.56 12.28 -5.74
C THR A 43 -29.76 13.40 -5.08
N ALA A 44 -30.29 13.95 -3.99
CA ALA A 44 -29.56 14.93 -3.19
C ALA A 44 -28.24 14.30 -2.74
N VAL A 45 -27.13 14.85 -3.23
CA VAL A 45 -25.80 14.38 -2.89
C VAL A 45 -25.49 14.87 -1.49
N THR A 46 -25.64 14.00 -0.50
CA THR A 46 -25.15 14.29 0.85
C THR A 46 -23.64 14.48 0.76
N THR A 47 -23.17 15.72 0.98
CA THR A 47 -21.74 16.02 1.01
C THR A 47 -21.12 15.26 2.17
N ALA A 48 -20.25 14.31 1.87
CA ALA A 48 -19.48 13.60 2.87
C ALA A 48 -18.57 14.58 3.63
N PRO A 49 -18.35 14.40 4.94
CA PRO A 49 -17.43 15.23 5.70
C PRO A 49 -16.06 15.30 5.00
N ALA A 50 -15.45 16.49 4.99
CA ALA A 50 -14.10 16.65 4.50
C ALA A 50 -13.16 15.68 5.21
N ALA A 51 -12.29 15.02 4.44
CA ALA A 51 -11.32 14.10 5.01
C ALA A 51 -10.43 14.84 6.02
N PRO A 52 -10.22 14.30 7.22
CA PRO A 52 -9.32 14.91 8.18
C PRO A 52 -7.88 14.87 7.64
N ASP A 53 -7.14 15.95 7.85
CA ASP A 53 -5.71 15.98 7.53
C ASP A 53 -4.94 15.16 8.57
N ILE A 54 -4.13 14.22 8.09
CA ILE A 54 -3.32 13.33 8.92
C ILE A 54 -1.86 13.76 8.80
N SER A 55 -1.30 14.24 9.90
CA SER A 55 0.09 14.68 9.99
C SER A 55 1.06 13.55 9.64
N LEU A 56 1.79 13.72 8.53
CA LEU A 56 2.88 12.80 8.13
C LEU A 56 4.02 12.76 9.16
N THR A 57 4.21 13.85 9.91
CA THR A 57 5.22 13.94 10.96
C THR A 57 4.90 12.98 12.11
N ASP A 58 3.63 12.89 12.50
CA ASP A 58 3.20 12.02 13.60
C ASP A 58 3.27 10.53 13.20
N VAL A 59 2.89 10.22 11.96
CA VAL A 59 3.05 8.86 11.41
C VAL A 59 4.52 8.46 11.41
N LYS A 60 5.42 9.34 10.96
CA LYS A 60 6.87 9.08 10.99
C LYS A 60 7.37 8.90 12.43
N ALA A 61 6.92 9.69 13.38
CA ALA A 61 7.30 9.53 14.79
C ALA A 61 6.90 8.15 15.34
N HIS A 62 5.72 7.64 14.98
CA HIS A 62 5.32 6.27 15.34
C HIS A 62 6.22 5.21 14.69
N LEU A 63 6.57 5.37 13.41
CA LEU A 63 7.50 4.46 12.73
C LEU A 63 8.89 4.47 13.37
N THR A 64 9.42 5.65 13.71
CA THR A 64 10.70 5.78 14.43
C THR A 64 10.64 5.06 15.77
N ARG A 65 9.53 5.18 16.51
CA ARG A 65 9.36 4.47 17.78
C ARG A 65 9.34 2.96 17.60
N PHE A 66 8.64 2.46 16.59
CA PHE A 66 8.63 1.04 16.26
C PHE A 66 9.98 0.50 15.80
N ALA A 67 10.74 1.28 15.02
CA ALA A 67 12.11 0.95 14.65
C ALA A 67 13.01 0.85 15.89
N LYS A 68 12.86 1.77 16.84
CA LYS A 68 13.57 1.71 18.12
C LYS A 68 13.20 0.46 18.93
N ILE A 69 11.90 0.15 19.03
CA ILE A 69 11.45 -1.07 19.73
C ILE A 69 12.08 -2.32 19.09
N ALA A 70 12.15 -2.40 17.76
CA ALA A 70 12.82 -3.49 17.08
C ALA A 70 14.31 -3.56 17.45
N ALA A 71 15.03 -2.44 17.37
CA ALA A 71 16.46 -2.37 17.71
C ALA A 71 16.73 -2.77 19.16
N ASP A 72 15.93 -2.29 20.10
CA ASP A 72 16.04 -2.59 21.54
C ASP A 72 15.73 -4.08 21.86
N ASN A 73 15.01 -4.79 20.97
CA ASN A 73 14.51 -6.15 21.20
C ASN A 73 15.07 -7.21 20.23
N GLY A 74 16.35 -7.09 19.86
CA GLY A 74 17.01 -8.09 19.01
C GLY A 74 16.69 -7.95 17.52
N GLY A 75 16.36 -6.73 17.08
CA GLY A 75 16.20 -6.36 15.68
C GLY A 75 14.86 -6.74 15.04
N ASN A 76 13.92 -7.33 15.79
CA ASN A 76 12.64 -7.78 15.22
C ASN A 76 11.44 -7.51 16.13
N ARG A 77 10.25 -7.55 15.52
CA ARG A 77 8.93 -7.45 16.18
C ARG A 77 8.05 -8.65 15.83
N ALA A 78 8.65 -9.82 15.63
CA ALA A 78 7.93 -11.03 15.28
C ALA A 78 7.11 -11.55 16.47
N HIS A 79 6.06 -12.33 16.17
CA HIS A 79 5.20 -12.91 17.20
C HIS A 79 6.00 -13.74 18.21
N GLY A 80 5.51 -13.81 19.46
CA GLY A 80 6.16 -14.62 20.51
C GLY A 80 7.53 -14.12 20.97
N ARG A 81 7.95 -12.92 20.52
CA ARG A 81 9.16 -12.23 20.98
C ARG A 81 8.80 -11.01 21.82
N THR A 82 9.77 -10.53 22.59
CA THR A 82 9.62 -9.33 23.44
C THR A 82 9.30 -8.08 22.62
N GLY A 83 9.84 -7.96 21.39
CA GLY A 83 9.56 -6.85 20.49
C GLY A 83 8.10 -6.72 20.05
N TYR A 84 7.35 -7.83 19.98
CA TYR A 84 5.91 -7.81 19.70
C TYR A 84 5.12 -7.26 20.89
N LYS A 85 5.39 -7.78 22.10
CA LYS A 85 4.77 -7.26 23.33
C LYS A 85 5.03 -5.77 23.51
N ALA A 86 6.29 -5.33 23.35
CA ALA A 86 6.64 -3.91 23.46
C ALA A 86 5.94 -3.03 22.41
N SER A 87 5.69 -3.56 21.21
CA SER A 87 4.93 -2.85 20.17
C SER A 87 3.46 -2.71 20.53
N ILE A 88 2.86 -3.77 21.08
CA ILE A 88 1.50 -3.76 21.59
C ILE A 88 1.36 -2.75 22.73
N ASP A 89 2.24 -2.82 23.73
CA ASP A 89 2.18 -1.96 24.90
C ASP A 89 2.30 -0.47 24.49
N PHE A 90 3.11 -0.16 23.47
CA PHE A 90 3.20 1.17 22.90
C PHE A 90 1.89 1.65 22.25
N VAL A 91 1.26 0.82 21.41
CA VAL A 91 -0.01 1.18 20.76
C VAL A 91 -1.12 1.31 21.79
N LYS A 92 -1.19 0.39 22.75
CA LYS A 92 -2.12 0.45 23.86
C LYS A 92 -1.99 1.75 24.63
N ALA A 93 -0.78 2.13 25.05
CA ALA A 93 -0.57 3.40 25.75
C ALA A 93 -1.02 4.64 24.95
N LYS A 94 -0.87 4.61 23.61
CA LYS A 94 -1.34 5.70 22.74
C LYS A 94 -2.85 5.75 22.64
N LEU A 95 -3.50 4.59 22.52
CA LEU A 95 -4.96 4.48 22.47
C LEU A 95 -5.60 4.83 23.82
N ASP A 96 -5.04 4.33 24.92
CA ASP A 96 -5.52 4.63 26.27
C ASP A 96 -5.39 6.13 26.58
N ALA A 97 -4.27 6.77 26.17
CA ALA A 97 -4.10 8.22 26.31
C ALA A 97 -5.07 9.04 25.45
N ALA A 98 -5.58 8.45 24.36
CA ALA A 98 -6.62 9.04 23.53
C ALA A 98 -8.04 8.70 24.02
N GLY A 99 -8.17 7.98 25.14
CA GLY A 99 -9.45 7.64 25.77
C GLY A 99 -10.15 6.41 25.17
N TYR A 100 -9.45 5.60 24.38
CA TYR A 100 -10.00 4.35 23.87
C TYR A 100 -9.95 3.24 24.92
N THR A 101 -10.94 2.36 24.91
CA THR A 101 -10.91 1.10 25.66
C THR A 101 -10.20 0.04 24.84
N THR A 102 -9.03 -0.41 25.29
CA THR A 102 -8.20 -1.39 24.57
C THR A 102 -8.38 -2.82 25.11
N SER A 103 -8.43 -3.81 24.21
CA SER A 103 -8.41 -5.25 24.52
C SER A 103 -7.32 -5.95 23.70
N LEU A 104 -6.72 -7.00 24.26
CA LEU A 104 -5.57 -7.72 23.70
C LEU A 104 -5.87 -9.21 23.50
#